data_AF-L8M3K9-F1
#
_entry.id   AF-L8M3K9-F1
#
_cell.length_a   1.000
_cell.length_b   1.000
_cell.length_c   1.000
_cell.angle_alpha   90.00
_cell.angle_beta   90.00
_cell.angle_gamma   90.00
#
_symmetry.space_group_name_H-M   'P 1'
#
loop_
_entity.id
_entity.type
_entity.pdbx_description
1 polymer ?
#
loop_
_entity_poly.entity_id
_entity_poly.type
_entity_poly.pdbx_seq_one_letter_code
_entity_poly.pdbx_strand_id
1 'polypeptide(L)' 'MAQQNAARIYKKIEKASAQQERQKAFSDPEAFIRLASARGYALTVKDLETQLNKLSDEEVAGIFNPGIPPRRHLFPK' A
#
# COMPACT_ATOMS: atom_id res chain seq x y z
N MET A 1 1.32 33.94 -13.47
CA MET A 1 1.91 32.80 -14.22
C MET A 1 3.00 32.03 -13.45
N ALA A 2 4.06 32.66 -12.92
CA ALA A 2 5.16 31.95 -12.25
C ALA A 2 4.75 31.18 -10.97
N GLN A 3 3.90 31.75 -10.11
CA GLN A 3 3.41 31.10 -8.88
C GLN A 3 2.56 29.84 -9.14
N GLN A 4 1.72 29.84 -10.19
CA GLN A 4 0.92 28.67 -10.57
C GLN A 4 1.79 27.51 -11.06
N ASN A 5 2.93 27.82 -11.69
CA ASN A 5 3.92 26.82 -12.11
C ASN A 5 4.68 26.24 -10.91
N ALA A 6 5.08 27.07 -9.95
CA ALA A 6 5.78 26.63 -8.75
C ALA A 6 4.93 25.67 -7.89
N ALA A 7 3.65 26.01 -7.64
CA ALA A 7 2.74 25.13 -6.90
C ALA A 7 2.50 23.78 -7.59
N ARG A 8 2.45 23.76 -8.93
CA ARG A 8 2.29 22.54 -9.72
C ARG A 8 3.55 21.66 -9.65
N ILE A 9 4.73 22.27 -9.71
CA ILE A 9 6.01 21.56 -9.57
C ILE A 9 6.14 20.99 -8.16
N TYR A 10 5.84 21.77 -7.13
CA TYR A 10 5.85 21.34 -5.73
C TYR A 10 4.94 20.12 -5.50
N LYS A 11 3.68 20.17 -5.97
CA LYS A 11 2.76 19.02 -5.89
C LYS A 11 3.28 17.77 -6.61
N LYS A 12 4.00 17.93 -7.73
CA LYS A 12 4.61 16.80 -8.43
C LYS A 12 5.77 16.19 -7.63
N ILE A 13 6.58 17.03 -6.99
CA ILE A 13 7.69 16.60 -6.13
C ILE A 13 7.15 15.87 -4.89
N GLU A 14 6.12 16.38 -4.23
CA GLU A 14 5.48 15.69 -3.10
C GLU A 14 4.96 14.31 -3.51
N LYS A 15 4.27 14.22 -4.65
CA LYS A 15 3.80 12.93 -5.18
C LYS A 15 4.95 11.97 -5.49
N ALA A 16 6.04 12.47 -6.06
CA ALA A 16 7.22 11.66 -6.35
C ALA A 16 7.90 11.16 -5.06
N SER A 17 8.05 12.02 -4.06
CA SER A 17 8.59 11.66 -2.74
C SER A 17 7.73 10.59 -2.06
N ALA A 18 6.41 10.80 -2.03
CA ALA A 18 5.48 9.84 -1.46
C ALA A 18 5.49 8.49 -2.21
N GLN A 19 5.72 8.51 -3.52
CA GLN A 19 5.86 7.27 -4.30
C GLN A 19 7.18 6.55 -4.00
N GLN A 20 8.27 7.29 -3.83
CA GLN A 20 9.57 6.73 -3.47
C GLN A 20 9.55 6.12 -2.06
N GLU A 21 8.89 6.76 -1.10
CA GLU A 21 8.68 6.21 0.24
C GLU A 21 7.89 4.90 0.21
N ARG A 22 6.83 4.83 -0.60
CA ARG A 22 6.07 3.58 -0.81
C ARG A 22 6.92 2.47 -1.42
N GLN A 23 7.78 2.80 -2.39
CA GLN A 23 8.68 1.83 -3.01
C GLN A 23 9.68 1.26 -1.99
N LYS A 24 10.26 2.10 -1.14
CA LYS A 24 11.16 1.66 -0.06
C LYS A 24 10.45 0.75 0.94
N ALA A 25 9.20 1.06 1.25
CA ALA A 25 8.37 0.25 2.15
C ALA A 25 7.99 -1.13 1.60
N PHE A 26 8.16 -1.41 0.30
CA PHE A 26 7.98 -2.76 -0.22
C PHE A 26 9.10 -3.72 0.18
N SER A 27 10.30 -3.20 0.41
CA SER A 27 11.48 -3.97 0.80
C SER A 27 11.82 -3.91 2.29
N ASP A 28 11.16 -3.02 3.04
CA ASP A 28 11.42 -2.78 4.46
C ASP A 28 10.10 -2.75 5.27
N PRO A 29 9.82 -3.79 6.07
CA PRO A 29 8.63 -3.88 6.93
C PRO A 29 8.50 -2.72 7.93
N GLU A 30 9.62 -2.17 8.43
CA GLU A 30 9.58 -1.06 9.39
C GLU A 30 9.16 0.25 8.71
N ALA A 31 9.67 0.50 7.49
CA ALA A 31 9.23 1.61 6.67
C ALA A 31 7.73 1.52 6.33
N PHE A 32 7.21 0.31 6.09
CA PHE A 32 5.79 0.07 5.89
C PHE A 32 4.95 0.45 7.11
N ILE A 33 5.36 0.00 8.31
CA ILE A 33 4.65 0.32 9.56
C ILE A 33 4.64 1.81 9.84
N ARG A 34 5.75 2.50 9.59
CA ARG A 34 5.80 3.97 9.72
C ARG A 34 4.81 4.67 8.80
N LEU A 35 4.70 4.23 7.55
CA LEU A 35 3.71 4.77 6.61
C LEU A 35 2.27 4.45 7.03
N ALA A 36 2.03 3.26 7.58
CA ALA A 36 0.72 2.87 8.11
C ALA A 36 0.33 3.76 9.30
N SER A 37 1.25 3.99 10.24
CA SER A 37 1.05 4.89 11.38
C SER A 37 0.77 6.32 10.95
N ALA A 38 1.52 6.85 9.97
CA ALA A 38 1.29 8.19 9.43
C ALA A 38 -0.11 8.35 8.79
N ARG A 39 -0.77 7.25 8.40
CA ARG A 39 -2.13 7.22 7.87
C ARG A 39 -3.19 6.89 8.93
N GLY A 40 -2.80 6.78 10.20
CA GLY A 40 -3.71 6.48 11.32
C GLY A 40 -3.95 5.00 11.58
N TYR A 41 -3.20 4.10 10.95
CA TYR A 41 -3.27 2.67 11.25
C TYR A 41 -2.32 2.31 12.40
N ALA A 42 -2.84 1.73 13.48
CA ALA A 42 -2.03 1.14 14.54
C ALA A 42 -1.66 -0.30 14.13
N LEU A 43 -0.52 -0.45 13.46
CA LEU A 43 -0.02 -1.74 12.98
C LEU A 43 1.36 -2.03 13.58
N THR A 44 1.59 -3.27 14.04
CA THR A 44 2.91 -3.75 14.44
C THR A 44 3.45 -4.78 13.45
N VAL A 45 4.74 -5.11 13.52
CA VAL A 45 5.36 -6.16 12.67
C VAL A 45 4.65 -7.49 12.86
N LYS A 46 4.34 -7.85 14.11
CA LYS A 46 3.64 -9.08 14.45
C LYS A 46 2.20 -9.09 13.91
N ASP A 47 1.51 -7.95 13.96
CA ASP A 47 0.17 -7.83 13.39
C ASP A 47 0.20 -7.96 11.88
N LEU A 48 1.21 -7.39 11.22
CA LEU A 48 1.41 -7.52 9.78
C LEU A 48 1.57 -8.99 9.37
N GLU A 49 2.47 -9.73 10.00
CA GLU A 49 2.64 -11.17 9.74
C GLU A 49 1.35 -11.96 10.00
N THR A 50 0.67 -11.66 11.11
CA THR A 50 -0.59 -12.32 11.47
C THR A 50 -1.70 -12.04 10.43
N GLN A 51 -1.77 -10.81 9.91
CA GLN A 51 -2.75 -10.43 8.89
C GLN A 51 -2.42 -11.05 7.54
N LEU A 52 -1.14 -11.09 7.15
CA LEU A 52 -0.71 -11.75 5.92
C LEU A 52 -1.06 -13.24 5.94
N ASN A 53 -0.87 -13.92 7.07
CA ASN A 53 -1.23 -15.33 7.23
C ASN A 53 -2.74 -15.60 7.23
N LYS A 54 -3.57 -14.58 7.43
CA LYS A 54 -5.03 -14.70 7.35
C LYS A 54 -5.56 -14.52 5.93
N LEU A 55 -4.76 -13.97 5.01
CA LEU A 55 -5.18 -13.78 3.63
C LEU A 55 -5.30 -15.14 2.94
N SER A 56 -6.42 -15.36 2.25
CA SER A 56 -6.58 -16.53 1.39
C SER A 56 -5.79 -16.35 0.10
N ASP A 57 -5.48 -17.45 -0.58
CA ASP A 57 -4.79 -17.42 -1.88
C ASP A 57 -5.52 -16.55 -2.91
N GLU A 58 -6.86 -16.53 -2.86
CA GLU A 58 -7.70 -15.70 -3.72
C GLU A 58 -7.57 -14.20 -3.40
N GLU A 59 -7.47 -13.84 -2.13
CA GLU A 59 -7.26 -12.45 -1.69
C GLU A 59 -5.87 -11.96 -2.09
N VAL A 60 -4.84 -12.80 -1.91
CA VAL A 60 -3.47 -12.51 -2.37
C VAL A 60 -3.45 -12.33 -3.90
N ALA A 61 -4.09 -13.23 -4.65
CA ALA A 61 -4.17 -13.12 -6.10
C ALA A 61 -4.88 -11.83 -6.57
N GLY A 62 -5.86 -11.35 -5.81
CA GLY A 62 -6.56 -10.08 -6.08
C GLY A 62 -5.68 -8.84 -5.93
N ILE A 63 -4.68 -8.89 -5.03
CA ILE A 63 -3.70 -7.79 -4.86
C ILE A 63 -2.80 -7.68 -6.10
N PHE A 64 -2.38 -8.82 -6.67
CA PHE A 64 -1.49 -8.85 -7.84
C PHE A 64 -2.20 -8.64 -9.18
N ASN A 65 -3.51 -8.92 -9.27
CA ASN A 65 -4.29 -8.83 -10.49
C ASN A 65 -5.41 -7.77 -10.38
N PRO A 66 -5.07 -6.48 -10.30
CA PRO A 66 -6.07 -5.42 -10.16
C PRO A 66 -7.02 -5.41 -11.37
N GLY A 67 -8.32 -5.40 -11.09
CA GLY A 67 -9.38 -5.38 -12.11
C GLY A 67 -9.85 -6.76 -12.59
N ILE A 68 -9.19 -7.85 -12.17
CA ILE A 68 -9.67 -9.21 -12.39
C ILE A 68 -10.36 -9.69 -11.11
N PRO A 69 -11.67 -9.98 -11.13
CA PRO A 69 -12.36 -10.44 -9.93
C PRO A 69 -11.78 -11.79 -9.46
N PRO A 70 -11.62 -12.00 -8.14
CA PRO A 70 -11.08 -13.25 -7.63
C PRO A 70 -12.05 -14.40 -7.99
N ARG A 71 -11.48 -15.56 -8.33
CA ARG A 71 -12.28 -16.79 -8.51
C ARG A 71 -12.82 -17.19 -7.14
N ARG A 72 -14.13 -17.23 -6.99
CA ARG A 72 -14.79 -17.67 -5.75
C ARG A 72 -15.13 -19.15 -5.85
N HIS A 73 -15.01 -19.85 -4.73
CA HIS A 73 -15.51 -21.22 -4.63
C HIS A 73 -17.03 -21.21 -4.76
N LEU A 74 -17.58 -22.19 -5.48
CA LEU A 74 -19.04 -22.37 -5.62
C LEU A 74 -19.68 -22.81 -4.30
N PHE A 75 -18.92 -23.48 -3.44
CA PHE A 75 -19.33 -23.86 -2.09
C PHE A 75 -18.42 -23.17 -1.07
N PRO A 76 -18.97 -22.64 0.04
CA PRO A 76 -18.16 -22.06 1.11
C PRO A 76 -17.27 -23.12 1.77
N LYS A 77 -16.06 -22.72 2.15
CA LYS A 77 -15.15 -23.51 2.99
C LYS A 77 -15.57 -23.45 4.45
#